data_AF-A8YB21-F1
#
_entry.id   AF-A8YB21-F1
#
_cell.length_a   1.000
_cell.length_b   1.000
_cell.length_c   1.000
_cell.angle_alpha   90.00
_cell.angle_beta   90.00
_cell.angle_gamma   90.00
#
_symmetry.space_group_name_H-M   'P 1'
#
loop_
_entity.id
_entity.type
_entity.pdbx_description
1 polymer ?
#
loop_
_entity_poly.entity_id
_entity_poly.type
_entity_poly.pdbx_seq_one_letter_code
_entity_poly.pdbx_strand_id
1 'polypeptide(L)' 'MIKDKNQQTYKDPSIVGYYAQLTALQPAEKTILTLLQQRLSTMKMLDLGVGAGRTTKYFA' A
#
# COMPACT_ATOMS: atom_id res chain seq x y z
N MET A 1 24.13 17.13 -9.77
CA MET A 1 22.74 16.76 -9.37
C MET A 1 22.82 15.43 -8.65
N ILE A 2 22.61 15.42 -7.33
CA ILE A 2 22.56 14.16 -6.56
C ILE A 2 21.38 13.38 -7.15
N LYS A 3 21.62 12.20 -7.72
CA LYS A 3 20.51 11.35 -8.16
C LYS A 3 19.78 10.93 -6.90
N ASP A 4 18.53 11.37 -6.76
CA ASP A 4 17.67 10.98 -5.64
C ASP A 4 17.52 9.45 -5.66
N LYS A 5 18.07 8.79 -4.63
CA LYS A 5 18.05 7.33 -4.51
C LYS A 5 16.62 6.82 -4.36
N ASN A 6 15.76 7.54 -3.65
CA ASN A 6 14.37 7.15 -3.46
C ASN A 6 13.64 7.20 -4.80
N GLN A 7 13.82 8.28 -5.57
CA GLN A 7 13.20 8.39 -6.89
C GLN A 7 13.63 7.24 -7.82
N GLN A 8 14.90 6.84 -7.79
CA GLN A 8 15.38 5.71 -8.60
C GLN A 8 14.75 4.39 -8.14
N THR A 9 14.70 4.12 -6.84
CA THR A 9 14.07 2.91 -6.29
C THR A 9 12.60 2.78 -6.68
N TYR A 10 11.82 3.86 -6.58
CA TYR A 10 10.40 3.85 -6.97
C TYR A 10 10.17 3.73 -8.49
N LYS A 11 11.19 4.00 -9.31
CA LYS A 11 11.13 3.87 -10.77
C LYS A 11 11.69 2.55 -11.28
N ASP A 12 12.38 1.76 -10.45
CA ASP A 12 12.98 0.50 -10.84
C ASP A 12 11.90 -0.60 -10.97
N PRO A 13 11.66 -1.15 -12.18
CA PRO A 13 10.62 -2.14 -12.39
C PRO A 13 10.85 -3.44 -11.61
N SER A 14 12.11 -3.81 -11.35
CA SER A 14 12.43 -5.03 -10.60
C SER A 14 12.05 -4.90 -9.13
N ILE A 15 12.29 -3.73 -8.54
CA ILE A 15 11.90 -3.42 -7.17
C ILE A 15 10.38 -3.32 -7.05
N VAL A 16 9.74 -2.57 -7.96
CA VAL A 16 8.27 -2.45 -7.99
C VAL A 16 7.63 -3.83 -8.15
N GLY A 17 8.13 -4.66 -9.06
CA GLY A 17 7.64 -6.02 -9.29
C GLY A 17 7.78 -6.92 -8.06
N TYR A 18 8.92 -6.87 -7.38
CA TYR A 18 9.14 -7.62 -6.14
C TYR A 18 8.12 -7.23 -5.06
N TYR A 19 7.96 -5.93 -4.77
CA TYR A 19 7.02 -5.48 -3.73
C TYR A 19 5.56 -5.71 -4.11
N ALA A 20 5.21 -5.71 -5.40
CA ALA A 20 3.86 -6.02 -5.87
C ALA A 20 3.44 -7.47 -5.58
N GLN A 21 4.40 -8.41 -5.53
CA GLN A 21 4.15 -9.81 -5.18
C GLN A 21 3.92 -10.02 -3.67
N LEU A 22 4.36 -9.10 -2.81
CA LEU A 22 4.23 -9.19 -1.36
C LEU A 22 2.82 -8.80 -0.89
N THR A 23 1.87 -9.70 -1.08
CA THR A 23 0.44 -9.46 -0.86
C THR A 23 -0.06 -9.66 0.57
N ALA A 24 0.77 -10.22 1.46
CA ALA A 24 0.43 -10.46 2.85
C ALA A 24 0.38 -9.15 3.64
N LEU A 25 -0.72 -8.95 4.39
CA LEU A 25 -0.88 -7.79 5.26
C LEU A 25 0.17 -7.79 6.37
N GLN A 26 0.77 -6.62 6.58
CA GLN A 26 1.59 -6.36 7.76
C GLN A 26 0.70 -6.31 9.02
N PRO A 27 1.25 -6.60 10.21
CA PRO A 27 0.47 -6.60 11.45
C PRO A 27 -0.28 -5.28 11.70
N ALA A 28 0.36 -4.13 11.45
CA ALA A 28 -0.28 -2.83 11.62
C ALA A 28 -1.43 -2.59 10.62
N GLU A 29 -1.25 -2.99 9.35
CA GLU A 29 -2.30 -2.91 8.33
C GLU A 29 -3.51 -3.75 8.77
N LYS A 30 -3.28 -4.98 9.25
CA LYS A 30 -4.33 -5.87 9.74
C LYS A 30 -5.07 -5.28 10.95
N THR A 31 -4.35 -4.68 11.91
CA THR A 31 -4.97 -4.07 13.10
C THR A 31 -5.92 -2.93 12.72
N ILE A 32 -5.49 -2.02 11.85
CA ILE A 32 -6.33 -0.89 11.42
C ILE A 32 -7.53 -1.35 10.60
N LEU A 33 -7.31 -2.27 9.65
CA LEU A 33 -8.41 -2.84 8.85
C LEU A 33 -9.44 -3.54 9.75
N THR A 34 -9.00 -4.26 10.79
CA THR A 34 -9.91 -4.90 11.76
C THR A 34 -10.68 -3.87 12.57
N LEU A 35 -10.01 -2.82 13.06
CA LEU A 35 -10.64 -1.77 13.86
C LEU A 35 -11.71 -1.00 13.09
N LEU A 36 -11.51 -0.79 11.79
CA LEU A 36 -12.37 0.02 10.94
C LEU A 36 -13.31 -0.80 10.05
N GLN A 37 -13.22 -2.14 10.06
CA GLN A 37 -13.84 -3.04 9.10
C GLN A 37 -15.31 -2.70 8.79
N GLN A 38 -16.11 -2.46 9.83
CA GLN A 38 -17.54 -2.19 9.70
C GLN A 38 -17.87 -0.83 9.06
N ARG A 39 -16.90 0.07 8.99
CA ARG A 39 -17.09 1.45 8.52
C ARG A 39 -16.41 1.73 7.20
N LEU A 40 -15.35 0.98 6.83
CA LEU A 40 -14.53 1.23 5.64
C LEU A 40 -15.36 1.40 4.37
N SER A 41 -16.32 0.51 4.11
CA SER A 41 -17.16 0.54 2.90
C SER A 41 -18.06 1.78 2.79
N THR A 42 -18.27 2.50 3.88
CA THR A 42 -19.09 3.73 3.92
C THR A 42 -18.26 5.01 3.88
N MET A 43 -16.93 4.91 3.99
CA MET A 43 -16.05 6.08 4.02
C MET A 43 -15.75 6.58 2.61
N LYS A 44 -15.69 7.90 2.44
CA LYS A 44 -14.96 8.51 1.32
C LYS A 44 -13.48 8.51 1.68
N MET A 45 -12.68 7.71 0.96
CA MET A 45 -11.28 7.44 1.30
C MET A 45 -10.31 7.99 0.26
N LEU A 46 -9.13 8.39 0.74
CA LEU A 46 -7.95 8.71 -0.07
C LEU A 46 -6.84 7.75 0.34
N ASP A 47 -6.32 6.97 -0.60
CA ASP A 47 -5.24 6.01 -0.38
C ASP A 47 -3.88 6.63 -0.76
N LEU A 48 -3.13 7.07 0.24
CA LEU A 48 -1.81 7.69 0.05
C LEU A 48 -0.71 6.64 0.20
N GLY A 49 0.21 6.61 -0.77
CA GLY A 49 1.26 5.59 -0.78
C GLY A 49 0.74 4.20 -1.11
N VAL A 50 -0.37 4.11 -1.87
CA VAL A 50 -1.07 2.87 -2.25
C VAL A 50 -0.15 1.77 -2.78
N GLY A 51 0.96 2.15 -3.45
CA GLY A 51 1.88 1.19 -4.05
C GLY A 51 1.15 0.23 -5.00
N ALA A 52 1.34 -1.07 -4.81
CA ALA A 52 0.64 -2.10 -5.57
C ALA A 52 -0.79 -2.42 -5.05
N GLY A 53 -1.32 -1.65 -4.11
CA GLY A 53 -2.70 -1.79 -3.64
C GLY A 53 -2.95 -2.92 -2.64
N ARG A 54 -1.92 -3.33 -1.87
CA ARG A 54 -2.03 -4.43 -0.89
C ARG A 54 -3.19 -4.23 0.09
N THR A 55 -3.40 -3.01 0.58
CA THR A 55 -4.44 -2.66 1.56
C THR A 55 -5.76 -2.27 0.89
N THR A 56 -5.73 -1.67 -0.29
CA THR A 56 -6.89 -1.15 -1.01
C THR A 56 -7.98 -2.21 -1.24
N LYS A 57 -7.58 -3.47 -1.45
CA LYS A 57 -8.51 -4.60 -1.65
C LYS A 57 -9.41 -4.92 -0.43
N TYR A 58 -9.12 -4.33 0.73
CA TYR A 58 -9.89 -4.53 1.98
C TYR A 58 -10.79 -3.34 2.33
N PHE A 59 -10.88 -2.33 1.47
CA PHE A 59 -11.63 -1.10 1.72
C PHE A 59 -13.13 -1.22 1.40
N ALA A 60 -13.56 -2.25 0.68
CA ALA A 60 -14.94 -2.49 0.25
C ALA A 60 -15.57 -3.71 0.95
#